data_AF-A0A4Y8Q129-F1
#
_entry.id   AF-A0A4Y8Q129-F1
#
_cell.length_a   1.000
_cell.length_b   1.000
_cell.length_c   1.000
_cell.angle_alpha   90.00
_cell.angle_beta   90.00
_cell.angle_gamma   90.00
#
_symmetry.space_group_name_H-M   'P 1'
#
loop_
_entity.id
_entity.type
_entity.pdbx_description
1 polymer ?
#
loop_
_entity_poly.entity_id
_entity_poly.type
_entity_poly.pdbx_seq_one_letter_code
_entity_poly.pdbx_strand_id
1 'polypeptide(L)'
;MNKNYDLLSNDINELNENLTFINDINSGVKYRIFAVYILDLLNENPKELENFPSFHDLINLYKDYKLTWLESVSVLQRLSKVHFCEFAAELNKDLSLLLEEMIAKEASEINKLKAIDRELILFIYKYYKEFFSKKICYSCKHCLDFSLYLDLISNLINERISIEAVEEKLHYHKIIQIQDSILELIAKKKNDNVFRIERTFIRNTKPIVYFDQNVLVKYEEDADFKLLVNKSKIDFYYAYSPSHLEEINKRSDQDKKEHILNEIIDLTEKLIILPWDDGLKLFYEDPKTGLKRVFEHRGEAAALVEKLRLLKYEGRTILHKKYLEYSKSINNMDLFEKDKDLLEGVLKQLSSGFTLDSIKNLANPESNYIRINNIIYKLYNAFDVLGFWKEKNSDLRAIKSSVHDIEHLIYAICADIFVTSDEKCFKRSQAIFSHIKPALKVLSLNQFISKLNGEH
;
A
#
# COMPACT_ATOMS: atom_id res chain seq x y z
N MET A 1 -51.56 33.74 11.68
CA MET A 1 -51.43 32.62 10.70
C MET A 1 -50.40 32.88 9.60
N ASN A 2 -50.07 34.12 9.21
CA ASN A 2 -49.10 34.38 8.13
C ASN A 2 -47.59 34.48 8.53
N LYS A 3 -47.20 34.11 9.76
CA LYS A 3 -45.77 34.08 10.17
C LYS A 3 -45.13 32.69 10.18
N ASN A 4 -45.94 31.62 10.08
CA ASN A 4 -45.45 30.24 10.05
C ASN A 4 -45.25 29.70 8.63
N TYR A 5 -45.75 30.41 7.60
CA TYR A 5 -45.55 30.03 6.20
C TYR A 5 -44.15 30.38 5.69
N ASP A 6 -43.56 31.49 6.18
CA ASP A 6 -42.21 31.92 5.76
C ASP A 6 -41.09 31.07 6.38
N LEU A 7 -41.33 30.45 7.55
CA LEU A 7 -40.40 29.50 8.16
C LEU A 7 -40.41 28.14 7.43
N LEU A 8 -41.61 27.62 7.09
CA LEU A 8 -41.73 26.38 6.31
C LEU A 8 -41.20 26.50 4.87
N SER A 9 -41.33 27.67 4.24
CA SER A 9 -40.78 27.94 2.91
C SER A 9 -39.25 27.85 2.87
N ASN A 10 -38.58 28.28 3.94
CA ASN A 10 -37.12 28.19 4.06
C ASN A 10 -36.66 26.75 4.32
N ASP A 11 -37.39 25.98 5.14
CA ASP A 11 -37.07 24.57 5.40
C ASP A 11 -37.28 23.69 4.14
N ILE A 12 -38.27 24.02 3.31
CA ILE A 12 -38.55 23.33 2.03
C ILE A 12 -37.49 23.65 0.96
N ASN A 13 -36.99 24.90 0.93
CA ASN A 13 -35.90 25.26 0.02
C ASN A 13 -34.56 24.67 0.47
N GLU A 14 -34.29 24.57 1.78
CA GLU A 14 -33.12 23.87 2.32
C GLU A 14 -33.20 22.35 2.01
N LEU A 15 -34.38 21.73 2.08
CA LEU A 15 -34.61 20.34 1.67
C LEU A 15 -34.44 20.12 0.15
N ASN A 16 -34.88 21.07 -0.69
CA ASN A 16 -34.71 20.98 -2.14
C ASN A 16 -33.26 21.21 -2.58
N GLU A 17 -32.52 22.11 -1.93
CA GLU A 17 -31.07 22.25 -2.16
C GLU A 17 -30.30 20.98 -1.75
N ASN A 18 -30.68 20.35 -0.63
CA ASN A 18 -30.16 19.04 -0.22
C ASN A 18 -30.56 17.90 -1.20
N LEU A 19 -31.74 17.95 -1.82
CA LEU A 19 -32.18 16.97 -2.82
C LEU A 19 -31.42 17.10 -4.15
N THR A 20 -31.05 18.32 -4.54
CA THR A 20 -30.17 18.56 -5.69
C THR A 20 -28.75 18.06 -5.42
N PHE A 21 -28.26 18.18 -4.18
CA PHE A 21 -26.99 17.62 -3.71
C PHE A 21 -26.98 16.07 -3.67
N ILE A 22 -28.14 15.44 -3.52
CA ILE A 22 -28.33 13.97 -3.50
C ILE A 22 -28.31 13.35 -4.91
N ASN A 23 -28.55 14.13 -5.96
CA ASN A 23 -28.63 13.61 -7.34
C ASN A 23 -27.29 13.23 -7.98
N ASP A 24 -26.14 13.57 -7.37
CA ASP A 24 -24.80 13.35 -7.96
C ASP A 24 -24.05 12.09 -7.46
N ILE A 25 -24.70 11.19 -6.72
CA ILE A 25 -24.06 9.95 -6.21
C ILE A 25 -24.84 8.67 -6.61
N ASN A 26 -24.12 7.70 -7.20
CA ASN A 26 -24.61 6.45 -7.80
C ASN A 26 -25.79 5.76 -7.06
N SER A 27 -26.88 5.55 -7.81
CA SER A 27 -28.27 5.58 -7.37
C SER A 27 -28.95 4.23 -7.06
N GLY A 28 -28.21 3.13 -6.93
CA GLY A 28 -28.83 1.79 -6.84
C GLY A 28 -29.30 1.35 -5.45
N VAL A 29 -28.43 1.49 -4.45
CA VAL A 29 -28.62 0.96 -3.09
C VAL A 29 -29.03 2.05 -2.12
N LYS A 30 -28.46 3.26 -2.23
CA LYS A 30 -28.84 4.45 -1.46
C LYS A 30 -30.33 4.79 -1.64
N TYR A 31 -30.90 4.67 -2.84
CA TYR A 31 -32.35 4.84 -3.07
C TYR A 31 -33.20 3.79 -2.33
N ARG A 32 -32.74 2.54 -2.26
CA ARG A 32 -33.49 1.46 -1.59
C ARG A 32 -33.46 1.62 -0.08
N ILE A 33 -32.34 2.10 0.42
CA ILE A 33 -32.07 2.34 1.83
C ILE A 33 -32.77 3.62 2.32
N PHE A 34 -32.69 4.71 1.55
CA PHE A 34 -33.33 6.00 1.84
C PHE A 34 -34.85 5.91 1.70
N ALA A 35 -35.36 5.15 0.72
CA ALA A 35 -36.78 4.82 0.65
C ALA A 35 -37.25 4.08 1.91
N VAL A 36 -36.49 3.08 2.40
CA VAL A 36 -36.84 2.36 3.64
C VAL A 36 -36.86 3.27 4.87
N TYR A 37 -35.92 4.20 4.98
CA TYR A 37 -35.87 5.18 6.08
C TYR A 37 -37.06 6.15 6.07
N ILE A 38 -37.40 6.74 4.91
CA ILE A 38 -38.59 7.59 4.77
C ILE A 38 -39.88 6.81 5.06
N LEU A 39 -39.93 5.52 4.73
CA LEU A 39 -41.09 4.65 4.93
C LEU A 39 -41.29 4.16 6.39
N ASP A 40 -40.24 4.13 7.22
CA ASP A 40 -40.35 3.86 8.66
C ASP A 40 -40.74 5.13 9.45
N LEU A 41 -40.22 6.31 9.07
CA LEU A 41 -40.69 7.62 9.58
C LEU A 41 -42.20 7.82 9.33
N LEU A 42 -42.69 7.38 8.17
CA LEU A 42 -44.11 7.34 7.81
C LEU A 42 -44.98 6.47 8.74
N ASN A 43 -44.39 5.48 9.40
CA ASN A 43 -45.08 4.54 10.28
C ASN A 43 -45.17 5.05 11.73
N GLU A 44 -44.20 5.87 12.16
CA GLU A 44 -44.12 6.37 13.53
C GLU A 44 -44.91 7.68 13.77
N ASN A 45 -45.05 8.55 12.76
CA ASN A 45 -45.81 9.81 12.88
C ASN A 45 -46.71 10.11 11.66
N PRO A 46 -47.83 9.38 11.50
CA PRO A 46 -48.71 9.51 10.32
C PRO A 46 -49.44 10.86 10.21
N LYS A 47 -49.46 11.69 11.28
CA LYS A 47 -50.23 12.94 11.34
C LYS A 47 -49.53 14.16 10.73
N GLU A 48 -48.20 14.13 10.56
CA GLU A 48 -47.47 15.27 9.97
C GLU A 48 -47.66 15.41 8.46
N LEU A 49 -48.38 14.47 7.83
CA LEU A 49 -48.42 14.29 6.37
C LEU A 49 -49.82 14.41 5.75
N GLU A 50 -50.84 14.79 6.51
CA GLU A 50 -52.19 15.07 5.98
C GLU A 50 -52.21 16.23 4.96
N ASN A 51 -51.12 17.00 4.85
CA ASN A 51 -50.98 18.15 3.95
C ASN A 51 -50.25 17.85 2.63
N PHE A 52 -49.83 16.61 2.36
CA PHE A 52 -49.15 16.26 1.10
C PHE A 52 -50.16 15.94 -0.02
N PRO A 53 -50.03 16.52 -1.23
CA PRO A 53 -50.90 16.16 -2.34
C PRO A 53 -50.58 14.74 -2.79
N SER A 54 -51.57 13.85 -2.63
CA SER A 54 -51.60 12.41 -2.93
C SER A 54 -51.01 11.42 -1.91
N PHE A 55 -51.30 11.66 -0.63
CA PHE A 55 -51.19 10.67 0.47
C PHE A 55 -51.68 9.25 0.12
N HIS A 56 -52.71 9.13 -0.73
CA HIS A 56 -53.24 7.84 -1.19
C HIS A 56 -52.27 7.08 -2.12
N ASP A 57 -51.55 7.78 -3.01
CA ASP A 57 -50.58 7.15 -3.92
C ASP A 57 -49.31 6.73 -3.18
N LEU A 58 -48.87 7.54 -2.21
CA LEU A 58 -47.78 7.20 -1.29
C LEU A 58 -48.09 5.97 -0.42
N ILE A 59 -49.34 5.79 0.03
CA ILE A 59 -49.76 4.59 0.77
C ILE A 59 -49.79 3.34 -0.11
N ASN A 60 -50.20 3.47 -1.38
CA ASN A 60 -50.19 2.35 -2.31
C ASN A 60 -48.76 1.99 -2.74
N LEU A 61 -47.90 2.99 -2.97
CA LEU A 61 -46.46 2.80 -3.15
C LEU A 61 -45.82 2.18 -1.91
N TYR A 62 -46.23 2.57 -0.70
CA TYR A 62 -45.81 1.96 0.57
C TYR A 62 -46.25 0.51 0.67
N LYS A 63 -47.49 0.17 0.32
CA LYS A 63 -47.97 -1.22 0.37
C LYS A 63 -47.24 -2.09 -0.64
N ASP A 64 -47.08 -1.61 -1.87
CA ASP A 64 -46.38 -2.34 -2.94
C ASP A 64 -44.88 -2.46 -2.64
N TYR A 65 -44.24 -1.40 -2.15
CA TYR A 65 -42.83 -1.43 -1.79
C TYR A 65 -42.58 -2.21 -0.49
N LYS A 66 -43.45 -2.13 0.52
CA LYS A 66 -43.36 -2.93 1.75
C LYS A 66 -43.68 -4.39 1.49
N LEU A 67 -44.61 -4.74 0.59
CA LEU A 67 -44.82 -6.13 0.15
C LEU A 67 -43.62 -6.63 -0.64
N THR A 68 -43.15 -5.87 -1.63
CA THR A 68 -41.93 -6.19 -2.40
C THR A 68 -40.71 -6.28 -1.49
N TRP A 69 -40.62 -5.45 -0.46
CA TRP A 69 -39.53 -5.41 0.51
C TRP A 69 -39.63 -6.50 1.57
N LEU A 70 -40.81 -6.81 2.12
CA LEU A 70 -41.01 -7.95 3.03
C LEU A 70 -40.82 -9.28 2.28
N GLU A 71 -41.24 -9.36 1.03
CA GLU A 71 -40.92 -10.47 0.13
C GLU A 71 -39.42 -10.50 -0.15
N SER A 72 -38.80 -9.37 -0.49
CA SER A 72 -37.34 -9.26 -0.70
C SER A 72 -36.56 -9.56 0.56
N VAL A 73 -37.04 -9.22 1.75
CA VAL A 73 -36.46 -9.53 3.06
C VAL A 73 -36.62 -10.99 3.35
N SER A 74 -37.78 -11.59 3.11
CA SER A 74 -37.97 -13.04 3.27
C SER A 74 -37.11 -13.83 2.28
N VAL A 75 -36.85 -13.27 1.09
CA VAL A 75 -35.96 -13.78 0.05
C VAL A 75 -34.52 -13.57 0.46
N LEU A 76 -34.13 -12.41 0.96
CA LEU A 76 -32.80 -12.09 1.51
C LEU A 76 -32.52 -12.92 2.77
N GLN A 77 -33.52 -13.22 3.60
CA GLN A 77 -33.43 -14.16 4.72
C GLN A 77 -33.22 -15.60 4.25
N ARG A 78 -33.81 -15.99 3.12
CA ARG A 78 -33.58 -17.31 2.51
C ARG A 78 -32.22 -17.38 1.82
N LEU A 79 -31.85 -16.36 1.06
CA LEU A 79 -30.59 -16.26 0.33
C LEU A 79 -29.41 -16.09 1.29
N SER A 80 -29.48 -15.23 2.30
CA SER A 80 -28.43 -15.07 3.31
C SER A 80 -28.20 -16.33 4.15
N LYS A 81 -29.20 -17.22 4.30
CA LYS A 81 -29.00 -18.52 4.96
C LYS A 81 -28.15 -19.49 4.13
N VAL A 82 -28.08 -19.33 2.82
CA VAL A 82 -27.37 -20.23 1.89
C VAL A 82 -26.11 -19.57 1.31
N HIS A 83 -26.13 -18.25 1.11
CA HIS A 83 -25.15 -17.44 0.38
C HIS A 83 -24.66 -16.24 1.22
N PHE A 84 -24.56 -16.39 2.54
CA PHE A 84 -24.18 -15.28 3.44
C PHE A 84 -22.88 -14.58 3.01
N CYS A 85 -21.86 -15.35 2.66
CA CYS A 85 -20.56 -14.81 2.25
C CYS A 85 -20.66 -13.93 0.99
N GLU A 86 -21.51 -14.28 0.03
CA GLU A 86 -21.74 -13.52 -1.20
C GLU A 86 -22.47 -12.21 -0.90
N PHE A 87 -23.46 -12.26 0.00
CA PHE A 87 -24.16 -11.06 0.45
C PHE A 87 -23.22 -10.10 1.20
N ALA A 88 -22.39 -10.62 2.12
CA ALA A 88 -21.37 -9.83 2.81
C ALA A 88 -20.38 -9.21 1.81
N ALA A 89 -19.99 -9.94 0.77
CA ALA A 89 -19.08 -9.45 -0.27
C ALA A 89 -19.64 -8.22 -1.01
N GLU A 90 -20.93 -8.23 -1.34
CA GLU A 90 -21.57 -7.09 -2.00
C GLU A 90 -21.70 -5.88 -1.06
N LEU A 91 -22.16 -6.08 0.18
CA LEU A 91 -22.31 -4.98 1.13
C LEU A 91 -20.99 -4.32 1.54
N ASN A 92 -19.87 -5.04 1.52
CA ASN A 92 -18.57 -4.48 1.87
C ASN A 92 -18.17 -3.27 1.02
N LYS A 93 -18.58 -3.23 -0.26
CA LYS A 93 -18.30 -2.10 -1.14
C LYS A 93 -19.00 -0.84 -0.63
N ASP A 94 -20.28 -0.96 -0.32
CA ASP A 94 -21.11 0.14 0.16
C ASP A 94 -20.69 0.61 1.55
N LEU A 95 -20.40 -0.32 2.47
CA LEU A 95 -19.95 0.02 3.82
C LEU A 95 -18.57 0.68 3.83
N SER A 96 -17.65 0.23 2.98
CA SER A 96 -16.34 0.86 2.82
C SER A 96 -16.47 2.28 2.26
N LEU A 97 -17.31 2.48 1.24
CA LEU A 97 -17.57 3.80 0.67
C LEU A 97 -18.19 4.76 1.69
N LEU A 98 -19.16 4.27 2.46
CA LEU A 98 -19.78 5.05 3.54
C LEU A 98 -18.74 5.50 4.57
N LEU A 99 -17.85 4.60 5.02
CA LEU A 99 -16.77 4.95 5.94
C LEU A 99 -15.83 6.01 5.36
N GLU A 100 -15.48 5.91 4.08
CA GLU A 100 -14.66 6.91 3.39
C GLU A 100 -15.36 8.27 3.28
N GLU A 101 -16.65 8.29 2.94
CA GLU A 101 -17.47 9.51 2.92
C GLU A 101 -17.55 10.15 4.32
N MET A 102 -17.69 9.33 5.38
CA MET A 102 -17.71 9.81 6.76
C MET A 102 -16.36 10.40 7.19
N ILE A 103 -15.23 9.84 6.74
CA ILE A 103 -13.89 10.37 7.02
C ILE A 103 -13.65 11.70 6.27
N ALA A 104 -14.14 11.81 5.03
CA ALA A 104 -13.90 12.97 4.18
C ALA A 104 -14.66 14.23 4.62
N LYS A 105 -15.72 14.09 5.41
CA LYS A 105 -16.60 15.18 5.83
C LYS A 105 -16.19 15.79 7.18
N GLU A 106 -16.46 17.08 7.36
CA GLU A 106 -16.20 17.77 8.63
C GLU A 106 -17.13 17.26 9.75
N ALA A 107 -16.68 17.37 11.01
CA ALA A 107 -17.45 16.92 12.18
C ALA A 107 -18.89 17.51 12.26
N SER A 108 -19.07 18.73 11.74
CA SER A 108 -20.36 19.42 11.63
C SER A 108 -21.32 18.74 10.63
N GLU A 109 -20.80 18.29 9.49
CA GLU A 109 -21.55 17.55 8.47
C GLU A 109 -21.82 16.11 8.87
N ILE A 110 -20.90 15.50 9.63
CA ILE A 110 -21.10 14.18 10.21
C ILE A 110 -22.28 14.21 11.19
N ASN A 111 -22.50 15.29 11.93
CA ASN A 111 -23.69 15.39 12.79
C ASN A 111 -25.01 15.46 12.00
N LYS A 112 -25.00 16.02 10.78
CA LYS A 112 -26.16 16.00 9.88
C LYS A 112 -26.38 14.59 9.30
N LEU A 113 -25.29 13.90 8.92
CA LEU A 113 -25.33 12.49 8.52
C LEU A 113 -25.77 11.58 9.67
N LYS A 114 -25.31 11.82 10.91
CA LYS A 114 -25.73 11.10 12.12
C LYS A 114 -27.24 11.16 12.39
N ALA A 115 -28.02 12.02 11.77
CA ALA A 115 -29.48 11.99 11.92
C ALA A 115 -30.11 10.99 10.93
N ILE A 116 -29.81 11.13 9.64
CA ILE A 116 -30.37 10.31 8.55
C ILE A 116 -29.74 8.91 8.48
N ASP A 117 -28.43 8.83 8.68
CA ASP A 117 -27.68 7.58 8.64
C ASP A 117 -27.73 6.81 9.95
N ARG A 118 -28.03 7.44 11.10
CA ARG A 118 -28.13 6.70 12.37
C ARG A 118 -29.30 5.75 12.35
N GLU A 119 -30.47 6.13 11.86
CA GLU A 119 -31.57 5.18 11.78
C GLU A 119 -31.32 4.10 10.73
N LEU A 120 -30.77 4.45 9.57
CA LEU A 120 -30.34 3.46 8.58
C LEU A 120 -29.30 2.49 9.15
N ILE A 121 -28.32 2.98 9.89
CA ILE A 121 -27.24 2.15 10.43
C ILE A 121 -27.72 1.39 11.64
N LEU A 122 -28.57 1.98 12.49
CA LEU A 122 -29.28 1.24 13.55
C LEU A 122 -30.20 0.20 12.93
N PHE A 123 -30.78 0.46 11.76
CA PHE A 123 -31.58 -0.49 11.00
C PHE A 123 -30.72 -1.62 10.44
N ILE A 124 -29.61 -1.33 9.75
CA ILE A 124 -28.63 -2.32 9.28
C ILE A 124 -28.06 -3.11 10.47
N TYR A 125 -27.77 -2.45 11.59
CA TYR A 125 -27.21 -3.05 12.81
C TYR A 125 -28.26 -3.86 13.58
N LYS A 126 -29.52 -3.44 13.61
CA LYS A 126 -30.65 -4.19 14.16
C LYS A 126 -30.91 -5.42 13.29
N TYR A 127 -30.95 -5.26 11.97
CA TYR A 127 -30.99 -6.37 11.02
C TYR A 127 -29.81 -7.31 11.21
N TYR A 128 -28.60 -6.78 11.37
CA TYR A 128 -27.41 -7.55 11.68
C TYR A 128 -27.59 -8.31 12.99
N LYS A 129 -28.03 -7.68 14.07
CA LYS A 129 -28.25 -8.35 15.35
C LYS A 129 -29.35 -9.42 15.27
N GLU A 130 -30.39 -9.20 14.47
CA GLU A 130 -31.52 -10.13 14.26
C GLU A 130 -31.18 -11.29 13.31
N PHE A 131 -30.38 -11.07 12.27
CA PHE A 131 -29.91 -12.12 11.35
C PHE A 131 -28.79 -12.97 11.95
N PHE A 132 -27.98 -12.40 12.86
CA PHE A 132 -26.73 -12.98 13.35
C PHE A 132 -26.82 -13.55 14.77
N SER A 133 -27.99 -14.05 15.17
CA SER A 133 -28.05 -15.10 16.19
C SER A 133 -27.28 -16.37 15.78
N LYS A 134 -26.79 -16.44 14.52
CA LYS A 134 -25.85 -17.44 14.00
C LYS A 134 -24.42 -16.87 13.88
N LYS A 135 -23.43 -17.75 14.11
CA LYS A 135 -22.00 -17.42 14.11
C LYS A 135 -21.55 -16.84 12.75
N ILE A 136 -20.88 -15.68 12.80
CA ILE A 136 -20.13 -15.11 11.66
C ILE A 136 -19.18 -16.17 11.10
N CYS A 137 -19.09 -16.26 9.78
CA CYS A 137 -18.08 -17.07 9.13
C CYS A 137 -16.71 -16.42 9.33
N TYR A 138 -15.90 -16.96 10.24
CA TYR A 138 -14.54 -16.46 10.50
C TYR A 138 -13.50 -17.00 9.50
N SER A 139 -13.92 -17.83 8.54
CA SER A 139 -13.04 -18.45 7.55
C SER A 139 -13.09 -17.79 6.18
N CYS A 140 -13.88 -16.74 5.99
CA CYS A 140 -13.94 -16.02 4.70
C CYS A 140 -13.68 -14.52 4.90
N LYS A 141 -12.85 -13.96 4.00
CA LYS A 141 -12.43 -12.56 3.99
C LYS A 141 -13.62 -11.60 4.01
N HIS A 142 -14.63 -11.85 3.17
CA HIS A 142 -15.79 -10.97 3.06
C HIS A 142 -16.57 -10.82 4.37
N CYS A 143 -16.71 -11.89 5.15
CA CYS A 143 -17.40 -11.82 6.43
C CYS A 143 -16.59 -11.08 7.50
N LEU A 144 -15.26 -11.19 7.47
CA LEU A 144 -14.37 -10.47 8.36
C LEU A 144 -14.37 -8.96 8.07
N ASP A 145 -14.21 -8.59 6.79
CA ASP A 145 -14.29 -7.21 6.33
C ASP A 145 -15.64 -6.58 6.71
N PHE A 146 -16.73 -7.31 6.49
CA PHE A 146 -18.09 -6.89 6.83
C PHE A 146 -18.26 -6.62 8.32
N SER A 147 -17.80 -7.56 9.15
CA SER A 147 -17.84 -7.42 10.60
C SER A 147 -17.03 -6.22 11.08
N LEU A 148 -15.87 -5.96 10.46
CA LEU A 148 -15.04 -4.81 10.80
C LEU A 148 -15.75 -3.51 10.44
N TYR A 149 -16.26 -3.38 9.21
CA TYR A 149 -16.89 -2.13 8.78
C TYR A 149 -18.11 -1.80 9.62
N LEU A 150 -18.96 -2.79 9.91
CA LEU A 150 -20.10 -2.57 10.82
C LEU A 150 -19.68 -2.17 12.23
N ASP A 151 -18.62 -2.78 12.78
CA ASP A 151 -18.09 -2.41 14.09
C ASP A 151 -17.57 -0.96 14.10
N LEU A 152 -16.82 -0.57 13.07
CA LEU A 152 -16.31 0.81 12.94
C LEU A 152 -17.44 1.82 12.85
N ILE A 153 -18.40 1.60 11.95
CA ILE A 153 -19.54 2.50 11.76
C ILE A 153 -20.37 2.59 13.05
N SER A 154 -20.70 1.45 13.66
CA SER A 154 -21.48 1.41 14.90
C SER A 154 -20.78 2.13 16.04
N ASN A 155 -19.48 1.90 16.23
CA ASN A 155 -18.72 2.57 17.28
C ASN A 155 -18.57 4.07 17.00
N LEU A 156 -18.45 4.50 15.74
CA LEU A 156 -18.37 5.90 15.35
C LEU A 156 -19.68 6.66 15.64
N ILE A 157 -20.82 6.09 15.26
CA ILE A 157 -22.15 6.71 15.50
C ILE A 157 -22.46 6.79 16.99
N ASN A 158 -22.07 5.77 17.74
CA ASN A 158 -22.24 5.74 19.19
C ASN A 158 -21.15 6.52 19.94
N GLU A 159 -20.30 7.27 19.22
CA GLU A 159 -19.23 8.12 19.77
C GLU A 159 -18.25 7.37 20.68
N ARG A 160 -18.09 6.06 20.46
CA ARG A 160 -17.16 5.19 21.18
C ARG A 160 -15.74 5.27 20.63
N ILE A 161 -15.60 5.70 19.38
CA ILE A 161 -14.32 5.94 18.70
C ILE A 161 -14.40 7.25 17.94
N SER A 162 -13.27 7.95 17.81
CA SER A 162 -13.18 9.16 17.00
C SER A 162 -13.05 8.84 15.50
N ILE A 163 -13.24 9.85 14.66
CA ILE A 163 -13.07 9.72 13.20
C ILE A 163 -11.62 9.37 12.86
N GLU A 164 -10.66 9.95 13.58
CA GLU A 164 -9.23 9.64 13.40
C GLU A 164 -8.95 8.18 13.73
N ALA A 165 -9.55 7.65 14.80
CA ALA A 165 -9.40 6.24 15.14
C ALA A 165 -10.04 5.31 14.09
N VAL A 166 -11.13 5.73 13.44
CA VAL A 166 -11.73 5.01 12.30
C VAL A 166 -10.81 5.05 11.10
N GLU A 167 -10.27 6.23 10.76
CA GLU A 167 -9.31 6.44 9.67
C GLU A 167 -8.08 5.54 9.85
N GLU A 168 -7.49 5.51 11.05
CA GLU A 168 -6.34 4.65 11.37
C GLU A 168 -6.67 3.16 11.21
N LYS A 169 -7.79 2.69 11.77
CA LYS A 169 -8.20 1.28 11.68
C LYS A 169 -8.51 0.87 10.24
N LEU A 170 -9.21 1.72 9.48
CA LEU A 170 -9.50 1.46 8.08
C LEU A 170 -8.23 1.42 7.24
N HIS A 171 -7.28 2.31 7.53
CA HIS A 171 -5.98 2.32 6.86
C HIS A 171 -5.17 1.02 7.12
N TYR A 172 -5.09 0.57 8.37
CA TYR A 172 -4.48 -0.73 8.69
C TYR A 172 -5.19 -1.89 8.01
N HIS A 173 -6.52 -1.87 7.95
CA HIS A 173 -7.27 -2.91 7.27
C HIS A 173 -6.97 -3.00 5.78
N LYS A 174 -6.89 -1.84 5.08
CA LYS A 174 -6.48 -1.78 3.68
C LYS A 174 -5.08 -2.37 3.45
N ILE A 175 -4.15 -2.12 4.37
CA ILE A 175 -2.80 -2.73 4.35
C ILE A 175 -2.91 -4.26 4.44
N ILE A 176 -3.67 -4.79 5.41
CA ILE A 176 -3.87 -6.23 5.62
C ILE A 176 -4.50 -6.87 4.37
N GLN A 177 -5.56 -6.28 3.81
CA GLN A 177 -6.23 -6.80 2.63
C GLN A 177 -5.30 -6.97 1.42
N ILE A 178 -4.37 -6.03 1.21
CA ILE A 178 -3.39 -6.13 0.13
C ILE A 178 -2.34 -7.19 0.45
N GLN A 179 -1.86 -7.26 1.70
CA GLN A 179 -0.91 -8.30 2.12
C GLN A 179 -1.48 -9.71 1.92
N ASP A 180 -2.73 -9.94 2.32
CA ASP A 180 -3.42 -11.21 2.11
C ASP A 180 -3.50 -11.55 0.61
N SER A 181 -3.85 -10.57 -0.23
CA SER A 181 -3.88 -10.77 -1.68
C SER A 181 -2.49 -11.09 -2.28
N ILE A 182 -1.42 -10.48 -1.77
CA ILE A 182 -0.05 -10.83 -2.17
C ILE A 182 0.27 -12.28 -1.76
N LEU A 183 -0.05 -12.66 -0.53
CA LEU A 183 0.20 -14.02 -0.02
C LEU A 183 -0.58 -15.07 -0.81
N GLU A 184 -1.85 -14.80 -1.14
CA GLU A 184 -2.66 -15.69 -1.98
C GLU A 184 -2.05 -15.89 -3.37
N LEU A 185 -1.56 -14.82 -4.01
CA LEU A 185 -0.91 -14.91 -5.31
C LEU A 185 0.39 -15.72 -5.24
N ILE A 186 1.20 -15.51 -4.20
CA ILE A 186 2.43 -16.27 -3.98
C ILE A 186 2.10 -17.75 -3.72
N ALA A 187 1.11 -18.04 -2.88
CA ALA A 187 0.73 -19.42 -2.52
C ALA A 187 0.14 -20.21 -3.71
N LYS A 188 -0.57 -19.55 -4.63
CA LYS A 188 -1.13 -20.18 -5.83
C LYS A 188 -0.07 -20.59 -6.86
N LYS A 189 1.10 -19.98 -6.84
CA LYS A 189 2.18 -20.29 -7.80
C LYS A 189 3.05 -21.41 -7.24
N LYS A 190 2.86 -22.63 -7.77
CA LYS A 190 3.75 -23.77 -7.51
C LYS A 190 5.16 -23.44 -8.02
N ASN A 191 6.17 -23.71 -7.17
CA ASN A 191 7.58 -23.65 -7.54
C ASN A 191 7.89 -24.72 -8.58
N ASP A 192 7.84 -24.34 -9.85
CA ASP A 192 8.69 -25.01 -10.83
C ASP A 192 10.11 -24.45 -10.64
N ASN A 193 11.09 -25.32 -10.43
CA ASN A 193 12.49 -24.94 -10.25
C ASN A 193 13.05 -24.38 -11.57
N VAL A 194 12.79 -23.10 -11.87
CA VAL A 194 13.27 -22.39 -13.07
C VAL A 194 14.60 -21.65 -12.81
N PHE A 195 15.32 -21.97 -11.73
CA PHE A 195 16.69 -21.49 -11.58
C PHE A 195 17.61 -22.30 -12.51
N ARG A 196 18.32 -21.63 -13.43
CA ARG A 196 19.35 -22.27 -14.25
C ARG A 196 20.70 -21.69 -13.88
N ILE A 197 21.16 -22.09 -12.69
CA ILE A 197 22.47 -21.73 -12.20
C ILE A 197 23.51 -22.50 -13.02
N GLU A 198 24.36 -21.77 -13.75
CA GLU A 198 25.46 -22.35 -14.52
C GLU A 198 26.54 -22.86 -13.56
N ARG A 199 26.92 -22.03 -12.58
CA ARG A 199 27.84 -22.38 -11.48
C ARG A 199 27.77 -21.36 -10.34
N THR A 200 28.25 -21.72 -9.17
CA THR A 200 28.45 -20.79 -8.04
C THR A 200 29.69 -19.92 -8.27
N PHE A 201 29.61 -18.64 -7.94
CA PHE A 201 30.76 -17.74 -7.98
C PHE A 201 31.64 -17.93 -6.75
N ILE A 202 32.94 -18.11 -6.96
CA ILE A 202 33.93 -18.16 -5.88
C ILE A 202 34.61 -16.80 -5.83
N ARG A 203 34.38 -16.08 -4.72
CA ARG A 203 34.94 -14.74 -4.53
C ARG A 203 36.46 -14.79 -4.53
N ASN A 204 37.08 -13.87 -5.27
CA ASN A 204 38.52 -13.64 -5.27
C ASN A 204 38.84 -12.22 -4.76
N THR A 205 40.02 -11.70 -5.07
CA THR A 205 40.49 -10.39 -4.58
C THR A 205 39.82 -9.17 -5.22
N LYS A 206 39.14 -9.30 -6.37
CA LYS A 206 38.51 -8.16 -7.04
C LYS A 206 37.25 -7.70 -6.31
N PRO A 207 37.06 -6.39 -6.07
CA PRO A 207 35.83 -5.88 -5.49
C PRO A 207 34.64 -6.06 -6.42
N ILE A 208 33.46 -6.26 -5.83
CA ILE A 208 32.19 -6.38 -6.55
C ILE A 208 31.47 -5.03 -6.52
N VAL A 209 31.05 -4.58 -7.69
CA VAL A 209 30.27 -3.37 -7.92
C VAL A 209 28.84 -3.76 -8.26
N TYR A 210 27.90 -3.12 -7.60
CA TYR A 210 26.47 -3.23 -7.87
C TYR A 210 25.94 -1.87 -8.29
N PHE A 211 25.38 -1.81 -9.49
CA PHE A 211 24.72 -0.62 -9.99
C PHE A 211 23.24 -0.61 -9.57
N ASP A 212 22.75 0.57 -9.23
CA ASP A 212 21.33 0.87 -9.24
C ASP A 212 20.83 0.95 -10.70
N GLN A 213 19.51 0.83 -10.91
CA GLN A 213 18.93 0.80 -12.25
C GLN A 213 19.21 2.10 -13.03
N ASN A 214 19.22 3.26 -12.36
CA ASN A 214 19.54 4.55 -12.99
C ASN A 214 20.99 4.63 -13.51
N VAL A 215 21.95 3.95 -12.87
CA VAL A 215 23.34 3.86 -13.33
C VAL A 215 23.45 2.85 -14.47
N LEU A 216 22.69 1.76 -14.42
CA LEU A 216 22.63 0.81 -15.52
C LEU A 216 22.07 1.45 -16.80
N VAL A 217 21.02 2.27 -16.69
CA VAL A 217 20.49 3.06 -17.81
C VAL A 217 21.56 4.01 -18.35
N LYS A 218 22.32 4.67 -17.47
CA LYS A 218 23.42 5.52 -17.91
C LYS A 218 24.52 4.75 -18.64
N TYR A 219 24.83 3.53 -18.19
CA TYR A 219 25.77 2.62 -18.87
C TYR A 219 25.27 2.19 -20.26
N GLU A 220 23.96 1.97 -20.42
CA GLU A 220 23.33 1.68 -21.72
C GLU A 220 23.43 2.88 -22.68
N GLU A 221 23.19 4.10 -22.18
CA GLU A 221 23.00 5.29 -23.02
C GLU A 221 24.27 6.12 -23.29
N ASP A 222 25.27 6.07 -22.40
CA ASP A 222 26.48 6.89 -22.47
C ASP A 222 27.70 6.06 -22.87
N ALA A 223 28.16 6.24 -24.11
CA ALA A 223 29.26 5.48 -24.69
C ALA A 223 30.61 5.72 -23.98
N ASP A 224 30.86 6.93 -23.47
CA ASP A 224 32.10 7.25 -22.76
C ASP A 224 32.11 6.60 -21.38
N PHE A 225 30.98 6.67 -20.67
CA PHE A 225 30.83 5.97 -19.39
C PHE A 225 30.91 4.45 -19.58
N LYS A 226 30.26 3.90 -20.62
CA LYS A 226 30.34 2.49 -20.97
C LYS A 226 31.77 2.04 -21.24
N LEU A 227 32.54 2.83 -22.01
CA LEU A 227 33.95 2.55 -22.29
C LEU A 227 34.79 2.56 -21.00
N LEU A 228 34.56 3.52 -20.12
CA LEU A 228 35.25 3.63 -18.84
C LEU A 228 34.97 2.41 -17.94
N VAL A 229 33.69 2.04 -17.79
CA VAL A 229 33.26 0.87 -17.01
C VAL A 229 33.86 -0.41 -17.59
N ASN A 230 33.82 -0.59 -18.91
CA ASN A 230 34.37 -1.78 -19.55
C ASN A 230 35.88 -1.94 -19.34
N LYS A 231 36.65 -0.85 -19.34
CA LYS A 231 38.09 -0.89 -18.99
C LYS A 231 38.30 -1.33 -17.54
N SER A 232 37.44 -0.87 -16.63
CA SER A 232 37.58 -1.15 -15.20
C SER A 232 37.22 -2.58 -14.76
N LYS A 233 36.66 -3.41 -15.66
CA LYS A 233 36.46 -4.86 -15.41
C LYS A 233 37.75 -5.63 -15.13
N ILE A 234 38.90 -5.06 -15.48
CA ILE A 234 40.21 -5.61 -15.09
C ILE A 234 40.34 -5.60 -13.56
N ASP A 235 39.77 -4.61 -12.88
CA ASP A 235 39.91 -4.42 -11.43
C ASP A 235 38.64 -4.79 -10.65
N PHE A 236 37.48 -4.79 -11.29
CA PHE A 236 36.18 -5.00 -10.64
C PHE A 236 35.36 -6.12 -11.27
N TYR A 237 34.51 -6.74 -10.46
CA TYR A 237 33.35 -7.49 -10.94
C TYR A 237 32.11 -6.62 -10.89
N TYR A 238 31.19 -6.84 -11.82
CA TYR A 238 29.86 -6.23 -11.81
C TYR A 238 28.83 -7.31 -11.66
N ALA A 239 27.84 -7.09 -10.78
CA ALA A 239 26.76 -8.05 -10.57
C ALA A 239 25.40 -7.40 -10.82
N TYR A 240 24.47 -8.17 -11.37
CA TYR A 240 23.05 -7.81 -11.44
C TYR A 240 22.23 -8.61 -10.42
N SER A 241 20.92 -8.38 -10.41
CA SER A 241 19.97 -9.04 -9.50
C SER A 241 18.59 -9.16 -10.16
N PRO A 242 17.65 -9.89 -9.53
CA PRO A 242 16.26 -9.90 -9.96
C PRO A 242 15.61 -8.50 -10.04
N SER A 243 16.02 -7.52 -9.22
CA SER A 243 15.46 -6.15 -9.26
C SER A 243 15.66 -5.49 -10.62
N HIS A 244 16.87 -5.59 -11.17
CA HIS A 244 17.17 -5.09 -12.51
C HIS A 244 16.23 -5.70 -13.57
N LEU A 245 15.99 -7.01 -13.46
CA LEU A 245 15.13 -7.72 -14.40
C LEU A 245 13.65 -7.34 -14.24
N GLU A 246 13.18 -7.08 -13.02
CA GLU A 246 11.83 -6.57 -12.75
C GLU A 246 11.61 -5.20 -13.40
N GLU A 247 12.59 -4.30 -13.29
CA GLU A 247 12.51 -2.98 -13.91
C GLU A 247 12.60 -3.04 -15.45
N ILE A 248 13.46 -3.89 -15.99
CA ILE A 248 13.54 -4.15 -17.44
C ILE A 248 12.21 -4.71 -17.95
N ASN A 249 11.57 -5.62 -17.21
CA ASN A 249 10.31 -6.22 -17.62
C ASN A 249 9.19 -5.20 -17.79
N LYS A 250 9.24 -4.07 -17.06
CA LYS A 250 8.26 -2.99 -17.16
C LYS A 250 8.39 -2.14 -18.43
N ARG A 251 9.51 -2.23 -19.16
CA ARG A 251 9.64 -1.56 -20.46
C ARG A 251 8.57 -2.11 -21.42
N SER A 252 7.96 -1.28 -22.25
CA SER A 252 6.92 -1.73 -23.20
C SER A 252 7.51 -2.31 -24.48
N ASP A 253 8.72 -1.89 -24.85
CA ASP A 253 9.38 -2.20 -26.10
C ASP A 253 10.28 -3.44 -25.95
N GLN A 254 9.99 -4.49 -26.73
CA GLN A 254 10.69 -5.77 -26.67
C GLN A 254 12.12 -5.68 -27.20
N ASP A 255 12.39 -4.86 -28.21
CA ASP A 255 13.73 -4.70 -28.78
C ASP A 255 14.63 -3.97 -27.78
N LYS A 256 14.09 -2.96 -27.10
CA LYS A 256 14.79 -2.28 -25.99
C LYS A 256 15.04 -3.20 -24.81
N LYS A 257 14.15 -4.14 -24.50
CA LYS A 257 14.40 -5.17 -23.46
C LYS A 257 15.56 -6.06 -23.86
N GLU A 258 15.55 -6.56 -25.09
CA GLU A 258 16.60 -7.45 -25.57
C GLU A 258 17.96 -6.74 -25.59
N HIS A 259 17.98 -5.47 -26.01
CA HIS A 259 19.17 -4.65 -25.98
C HIS A 259 19.77 -4.52 -24.57
N ILE A 260 18.99 -4.05 -23.59
CA ILE A 260 19.50 -3.89 -22.22
C ILE A 260 19.89 -5.22 -21.57
N LEU A 261 19.22 -6.34 -21.90
CA LEU A 261 19.63 -7.66 -21.41
C LEU A 261 21.02 -8.04 -21.93
N ASN A 262 21.31 -7.76 -23.21
CA ASN A 262 22.66 -7.98 -23.75
C ASN A 262 23.67 -7.05 -23.09
N GLU A 263 23.32 -5.79 -22.81
CA GLU A 263 24.17 -4.87 -22.06
C GLU A 263 24.49 -5.37 -20.64
N ILE A 264 23.52 -5.96 -19.93
CA ILE A 264 23.75 -6.61 -18.64
C ILE A 264 24.67 -7.81 -18.78
N ILE A 265 24.46 -8.67 -19.80
CA ILE A 265 25.31 -9.84 -20.05
C ILE A 265 26.75 -9.38 -20.23
N ASP A 266 26.95 -8.38 -21.09
CA ASP A 266 28.25 -7.81 -21.37
C ASP A 266 28.85 -7.23 -20.09
N LEU A 267 28.14 -6.37 -19.36
CA LEU A 267 28.60 -5.71 -18.14
C LEU A 267 28.98 -6.70 -17.03
N THR A 268 28.13 -7.69 -16.76
CA THR A 268 28.22 -8.51 -15.56
C THR A 268 28.86 -9.87 -15.78
N GLU A 269 29.11 -10.24 -17.04
CA GLU A 269 29.54 -11.59 -17.40
C GLU A 269 28.62 -12.66 -16.79
N LYS A 270 27.30 -12.36 -16.74
CA LYS A 270 26.24 -13.17 -16.14
C LYS A 270 26.31 -13.34 -14.60
N LEU A 271 27.13 -12.55 -13.90
CA LEU A 271 27.20 -12.61 -12.44
C LEU A 271 25.92 -12.02 -11.81
N ILE A 272 25.16 -12.85 -11.10
CA ILE A 272 23.90 -12.49 -10.44
C ILE A 272 24.01 -12.66 -8.93
N ILE A 273 23.32 -11.80 -8.17
CA ILE A 273 23.05 -11.97 -6.75
C ILE A 273 21.64 -12.51 -6.58
N LEU A 274 21.49 -13.67 -5.92
CA LEU A 274 20.21 -14.35 -5.69
C LEU A 274 20.03 -14.74 -4.22
N PRO A 275 18.79 -14.73 -3.71
CA PRO A 275 18.47 -15.43 -2.47
C PRO A 275 18.56 -16.94 -2.70
N TRP A 276 19.26 -17.65 -1.81
CA TRP A 276 19.52 -19.08 -1.88
C TRP A 276 19.63 -19.69 -0.48
N ASP A 277 18.73 -20.62 -0.12
CA ASP A 277 18.63 -21.39 1.13
C ASP A 277 18.96 -20.64 2.45
N ASP A 278 20.23 -20.34 2.68
CA ASP A 278 20.81 -19.72 3.86
C ASP A 278 21.03 -18.20 3.72
N GLY A 279 21.00 -17.62 2.53
CA GLY A 279 21.36 -16.20 2.38
C GLY A 279 21.25 -15.64 0.97
N LEU A 280 21.93 -14.53 0.73
CA LEU A 280 22.21 -14.01 -0.60
C LEU A 280 23.55 -14.57 -1.08
N LYS A 281 23.58 -15.07 -2.31
CA LYS A 281 24.75 -15.70 -2.92
C LYS A 281 24.95 -15.20 -4.35
N LEU A 282 26.19 -15.33 -4.81
CA LEU A 282 26.59 -14.97 -6.17
C LEU A 282 26.65 -16.23 -7.05
N PHE A 283 26.05 -16.13 -8.22
CA PHE A 283 25.99 -17.21 -9.21
C PHE A 283 26.28 -16.67 -10.60
N TYR A 284 26.57 -17.58 -11.53
CA TYR A 284 26.49 -17.29 -12.95
C TYR A 284 25.13 -17.77 -13.47
N GLU A 285 24.36 -16.84 -14.01
CA GLU A 285 23.07 -17.12 -14.64
C GLU A 285 22.82 -16.15 -15.79
N ASP A 286 22.30 -16.67 -16.90
CA ASP A 286 21.88 -15.85 -18.03
C ASP A 286 20.68 -14.94 -17.66
N PRO A 287 20.80 -13.60 -17.77
CA PRO A 287 19.72 -12.64 -17.51
C PRO A 287 18.42 -12.95 -18.25
N LYS A 288 18.49 -13.52 -19.46
CA LYS A 288 17.30 -13.90 -20.24
C LYS A 288 16.55 -15.06 -19.60
N THR A 289 17.25 -15.95 -18.91
CA THR A 289 16.61 -17.00 -18.11
C THR A 289 15.97 -16.41 -16.86
N GLY A 290 16.68 -15.52 -16.16
CA GLY A 290 16.13 -14.83 -15.00
C GLY A 290 14.87 -14.02 -15.33
N LEU A 291 14.85 -13.35 -16.49
CA LEU A 291 13.72 -12.53 -16.93
C LEU A 291 12.44 -13.36 -17.16
N LYS A 292 12.57 -14.59 -17.66
CA LYS A 292 11.43 -15.52 -17.81
C LYS A 292 10.75 -15.78 -16.46
N ARG A 293 11.54 -15.96 -15.38
CA ARG A 293 10.98 -16.11 -14.03
C ARG A 293 10.24 -14.86 -13.56
N VAL A 294 10.80 -13.68 -13.84
CA VAL A 294 10.14 -12.42 -13.51
C VAL A 294 8.79 -12.30 -14.24
N PHE A 295 8.77 -12.65 -15.53
CA PHE A 295 7.58 -12.59 -16.38
C PHE A 295 6.46 -13.54 -15.91
N GLU A 296 6.80 -14.80 -15.66
CA GLU A 296 5.84 -15.85 -15.28
C GLU A 296 5.28 -15.64 -13.86
N HIS A 297 6.07 -15.07 -12.95
CA HIS A 297 5.76 -15.11 -11.53
C HIS A 297 5.30 -13.78 -10.91
N ARG A 298 5.53 -12.60 -11.51
CA ARG A 298 5.48 -11.36 -10.69
C ARG A 298 4.64 -10.17 -11.17
N GLY A 299 4.01 -10.16 -12.34
CA GLY A 299 3.25 -8.99 -12.82
C GLY A 299 2.19 -8.44 -11.85
N GLU A 300 1.21 -9.27 -11.47
CA GLU A 300 0.13 -8.86 -10.54
C GLU A 300 0.63 -8.65 -9.10
N ALA A 301 1.54 -9.51 -8.64
CA ALA A 301 2.10 -9.40 -7.30
C ALA A 301 2.93 -8.11 -7.13
N ALA A 302 3.73 -7.73 -8.14
CA ALA A 302 4.49 -6.49 -8.14
C ALA A 302 3.57 -5.27 -8.08
N ALA A 303 2.48 -5.25 -8.85
CA ALA A 303 1.50 -4.17 -8.79
C ALA A 303 0.86 -4.03 -7.40
N LEU A 304 0.56 -5.15 -6.72
CA LEU A 304 0.07 -5.12 -5.34
C LEU A 304 1.13 -4.66 -4.34
N VAL A 305 2.39 -5.05 -4.52
CA VAL A 305 3.50 -4.57 -3.67
C VAL A 305 3.69 -3.05 -3.81
N GLU A 306 3.62 -2.50 -5.03
CA GLU A 306 3.65 -1.06 -5.28
C GLU A 306 2.45 -0.34 -4.66
N LYS A 307 1.25 -0.95 -4.72
CA LYS A 307 0.06 -0.41 -4.05
C LYS A 307 0.21 -0.43 -2.51
N LEU A 308 0.75 -1.52 -1.96
CA LEU A 308 1.05 -1.63 -0.53
C LEU A 308 2.07 -0.58 -0.09
N ARG A 309 3.07 -0.30 -0.92
CA ARG A 309 4.07 0.73 -0.68
C ARG A 309 3.43 2.11 -0.57
N LEU A 310 2.56 2.45 -1.51
CA LEU A 310 1.84 3.73 -1.50
C LEU A 310 0.99 3.86 -0.24
N LEU A 311 0.21 2.84 0.13
CA LEU A 311 -0.57 2.87 1.36
C LEU A 311 0.31 3.07 2.60
N LYS A 312 1.40 2.33 2.74
CA LYS A 312 2.32 2.51 3.88
C LYS A 312 2.90 3.93 3.94
N TYR A 313 3.18 4.53 2.78
CA TYR A 313 3.65 5.91 2.70
C TYR A 313 2.56 6.91 3.14
N GLU A 314 1.31 6.74 2.68
CA GLU A 314 0.15 7.52 3.13
C GLU A 314 -0.11 7.38 4.64
N GLY A 315 0.18 6.20 5.19
CA GLY A 315 0.12 5.93 6.63
C GLY A 315 0.96 6.88 7.48
N ARG A 316 1.96 7.56 6.90
CA ARG A 316 2.71 8.62 7.57
C ARG A 316 1.82 9.74 8.12
N THR A 317 0.87 10.23 7.31
CA THR A 317 -0.02 11.33 7.71
C THR A 317 -1.23 10.86 8.49
N ILE A 318 -1.45 9.54 8.59
CA ILE A 318 -2.59 8.95 9.28
C ILE A 318 -2.11 8.36 10.61
N LEU A 319 -1.27 7.32 10.56
CA LEU A 319 -0.80 6.52 11.69
C LEU A 319 0.36 7.15 12.47
N HIS A 320 1.08 8.08 11.85
CA HIS A 320 2.36 8.57 12.35
C HIS A 320 2.44 10.10 12.41
N LYS A 321 1.29 10.78 12.57
CA LYS A 321 1.12 12.25 12.61
C LYS A 321 2.13 12.95 13.50
N LYS A 322 2.46 12.38 14.66
CA LYS A 322 3.40 12.96 15.63
C LYS A 322 4.80 13.20 15.06
N TYR A 323 5.27 12.42 14.08
CA TYR A 323 6.61 12.62 13.50
C TYR A 323 6.64 13.64 12.36
N LEU A 324 5.49 14.20 11.96
CA LEU A 324 5.44 15.21 10.92
C LEU A 324 6.20 16.49 11.31
N GLU A 325 6.33 16.78 12.60
CA GLU A 325 7.06 17.94 13.11
C GLU A 325 8.56 17.91 12.75
N TYR A 326 9.16 16.72 12.64
CA TYR A 326 10.58 16.57 12.30
C TYR A 326 10.89 16.75 10.82
N SER A 327 9.87 16.76 9.94
CA SER A 327 10.04 16.74 8.47
C SER A 327 10.99 17.82 7.93
N LYS A 328 11.11 18.96 8.61
CA LYS A 328 11.92 20.11 8.16
C LYS A 328 13.39 19.99 8.57
N SER A 329 13.69 19.34 9.68
CA SER A 329 15.04 19.25 10.26
C SER A 329 15.68 17.88 10.11
N ILE A 330 14.88 16.83 9.81
CA ILE A 330 15.31 15.43 9.78
C ILE A 330 16.53 15.16 8.87
N ASN A 331 16.66 15.87 7.75
CA ASN A 331 17.78 15.65 6.81
C ASN A 331 19.14 16.12 7.35
N ASN A 332 19.14 16.90 8.45
CA ASN A 332 20.35 17.36 9.13
C ASN A 332 20.65 16.54 10.40
N MET A 333 19.81 15.55 10.73
CA MET A 333 19.95 14.70 11.91
C MET A 333 20.86 13.51 11.64
N ASP A 334 21.53 13.04 12.69
CA ASP A 334 22.34 11.84 12.69
C ASP A 334 21.57 10.71 13.35
N LEU A 335 20.70 10.08 12.55
CA LEU A 335 19.71 9.10 13.01
C LEU A 335 20.30 7.79 13.55
N PHE A 336 21.58 7.51 13.33
CA PHE A 336 22.22 6.28 13.81
C PHE A 336 23.10 6.49 15.04
N GLU A 337 23.48 7.74 15.34
CA GLU A 337 24.29 8.06 16.52
C GLU A 337 23.59 9.09 17.43
N LYS A 338 23.61 10.39 17.09
CA LYS A 338 23.12 11.45 18.00
C LYS A 338 21.61 11.45 18.20
N ASP A 339 20.87 11.20 17.13
CA ASP A 339 19.41 11.24 17.10
C ASP A 339 18.81 9.82 17.07
N LYS A 340 19.56 8.82 17.55
CA LYS A 340 19.19 7.40 17.46
C LYS A 340 17.87 7.07 18.16
N ASP A 341 17.56 7.73 19.27
CA ASP A 341 16.34 7.47 20.05
C ASP A 341 15.08 7.76 19.23
N LEU A 342 15.14 8.75 18.32
CA LEU A 342 14.05 9.07 17.40
C LEU A 342 13.83 7.93 16.41
N LEU A 343 14.91 7.43 15.79
CA LEU A 343 14.84 6.31 14.85
C LEU A 343 14.38 5.03 15.54
N GLU A 344 14.90 4.72 16.74
CA GLU A 344 14.47 3.57 17.53
C GLU A 344 12.99 3.66 17.95
N GLY A 345 12.52 4.85 18.31
CA GLY A 345 11.11 5.10 18.62
C GLY A 345 10.19 4.74 17.44
N VAL A 346 10.58 5.10 16.22
CA VAL A 346 9.84 4.73 15.00
C VAL A 346 9.94 3.24 14.71
N LEU A 347 11.15 2.66 14.78
CA LEU A 347 11.37 1.22 14.54
C LEU A 347 10.54 0.34 15.49
N LYS A 348 10.42 0.75 16.76
CA LYS A 348 9.57 0.08 17.75
C LYS A 348 8.10 0.10 17.34
N GLN A 349 7.59 1.24 16.85
CA GLN A 349 6.21 1.32 16.35
C GLN A 349 6.00 0.48 15.10
N LEU A 350 7.01 0.38 14.25
CA LEU A 350 6.98 -0.49 13.07
C LEU A 350 7.22 -1.97 13.41
N SER A 351 7.36 -2.34 14.68
CA SER A 351 7.63 -3.72 15.13
C SER A 351 8.83 -4.33 14.40
N SER A 352 9.98 -3.62 14.40
CA SER A 352 11.19 -4.02 13.68
C SER A 352 11.74 -5.40 14.10
N GLY A 353 11.56 -5.79 15.36
CA GLY A 353 12.14 -7.02 15.91
C GLY A 353 13.66 -6.95 16.12
N PHE A 354 14.26 -5.75 16.00
CA PHE A 354 15.68 -5.48 16.22
C PHE A 354 15.90 -4.06 16.77
N THR A 355 17.03 -3.84 17.45
CA THR A 355 17.54 -2.52 17.89
C THR A 355 18.67 -2.05 16.97
N LEU A 356 18.99 -0.76 16.95
CA LEU A 356 20.07 -0.25 16.10
C LEU A 356 21.41 -0.86 16.50
N ASP A 357 21.67 -1.03 17.80
CA ASP A 357 22.90 -1.65 18.29
C ASP A 357 23.01 -3.12 17.83
N SER A 358 21.90 -3.87 17.77
CA SER A 358 21.90 -5.28 17.35
C SER A 358 22.20 -5.50 15.86
N ILE A 359 22.13 -4.44 15.05
CA ILE A 359 22.38 -4.46 13.61
C ILE A 359 23.62 -3.64 13.22
N LYS A 360 24.35 -3.07 14.19
CA LYS A 360 25.58 -2.34 13.93
C LYS A 360 26.67 -3.33 13.51
N ASN A 361 27.31 -3.08 12.37
CA ASN A 361 28.43 -3.86 11.86
C ASN A 361 28.15 -5.37 11.81
N LEU A 362 27.05 -5.75 11.15
CA LEU A 362 26.68 -7.16 11.02
C LEU A 362 27.82 -7.95 10.38
N ALA A 363 28.19 -9.06 11.00
CA ALA A 363 29.09 -10.04 10.42
C ALA A 363 28.32 -10.85 9.35
N ASN A 364 28.88 -10.94 8.15
CA ASN A 364 28.32 -11.69 7.01
C ASN A 364 26.82 -11.42 6.80
N PRO A 365 26.38 -10.16 6.64
CA PRO A 365 24.96 -9.82 6.53
C PRO A 365 24.26 -10.60 5.41
N GLU A 366 24.97 -10.93 4.34
CA GLU A 366 24.48 -11.76 3.24
C GLU A 366 24.03 -13.16 3.68
N SER A 367 24.48 -13.70 4.81
CA SER A 367 24.17 -15.08 5.24
C SER A 367 22.79 -15.24 5.88
N ASN A 368 21.88 -14.27 5.74
CA ASN A 368 20.48 -14.41 6.15
C ASN A 368 19.60 -13.40 5.39
N TYR A 369 19.07 -13.83 4.24
CA TYR A 369 18.24 -12.98 3.39
C TYR A 369 17.00 -12.43 4.12
N ILE A 370 16.30 -13.27 4.88
CA ILE A 370 15.07 -12.88 5.61
C ILE A 370 15.38 -11.77 6.61
N ARG A 371 16.48 -11.92 7.36
CA ARG A 371 16.91 -10.91 8.35
C ARG A 371 17.29 -9.60 7.67
N ILE A 372 18.08 -9.64 6.60
CA ILE A 372 18.47 -8.42 5.87
C ILE A 372 17.29 -7.74 5.21
N ASN A 373 16.42 -8.50 4.55
CA ASN A 373 15.19 -7.98 3.97
C ASN A 373 14.38 -7.22 5.04
N ASN A 374 14.13 -7.85 6.20
CA ASN A 374 13.43 -7.18 7.31
C ASN A 374 14.17 -5.90 7.77
N ILE A 375 15.49 -5.94 7.98
CA ILE A 375 16.26 -4.78 8.44
C ILE A 375 16.15 -3.62 7.44
N ILE A 376 16.44 -3.86 6.17
CA ILE A 376 16.45 -2.84 5.12
C ILE A 376 15.05 -2.25 4.94
N TYR A 377 14.01 -3.08 4.84
CA TYR A 377 12.63 -2.59 4.71
C TYR A 377 12.19 -1.77 5.94
N LYS A 378 12.53 -2.19 7.16
CA LYS A 378 12.12 -1.47 8.38
C LYS A 378 12.84 -0.14 8.52
N LEU A 379 14.14 -0.08 8.21
CA LEU A 379 14.90 1.18 8.20
C LEU A 379 14.35 2.14 7.13
N TYR A 380 14.08 1.64 5.92
CA TYR A 380 13.55 2.47 4.84
C TYR A 380 12.15 3.00 5.18
N ASN A 381 11.25 2.15 5.69
CA ASN A 381 9.93 2.59 6.16
C ASN A 381 10.04 3.60 7.32
N ALA A 382 11.00 3.43 8.23
CA ALA A 382 11.24 4.40 9.30
C ALA A 382 11.68 5.76 8.74
N PHE A 383 12.54 5.77 7.71
CA PHE A 383 12.90 7.00 7.01
C PHE A 383 11.70 7.68 6.35
N ASP A 384 10.77 6.92 5.78
CA ASP A 384 9.57 7.51 5.20
C ASP A 384 8.67 8.12 6.28
N VAL A 385 8.48 7.42 7.41
CA VAL A 385 7.73 7.96 8.56
C VAL A 385 8.34 9.28 9.02
N LEU A 386 9.67 9.32 9.21
CA LEU A 386 10.39 10.52 9.63
C LEU A 386 10.46 11.61 8.54
N GLY A 387 10.29 11.23 7.28
CA GLY A 387 10.47 12.11 6.12
C GLY A 387 11.94 12.35 5.74
N PHE A 388 12.86 11.47 6.17
CA PHE A 388 14.28 11.54 5.87
C PHE A 388 14.53 11.33 4.38
N TRP A 389 15.03 12.36 3.68
CA TRP A 389 15.24 12.39 2.23
C TRP A 389 14.04 11.87 1.44
N LYS A 390 12.84 12.35 1.80
CA LYS A 390 11.58 11.83 1.27
C LYS A 390 11.29 12.18 -0.19
N GLU A 391 10.40 11.40 -0.79
CA GLU A 391 9.71 11.78 -2.00
C GLU A 391 8.74 12.95 -1.80
N LYS A 392 8.52 13.73 -2.87
CA LYS A 392 7.48 14.75 -2.85
C LYS A 392 6.13 14.02 -2.90
N ASN A 393 5.19 14.39 -2.03
CA ASN A 393 3.88 13.73 -1.94
C ASN A 393 3.08 13.76 -3.26
N SER A 394 3.37 14.71 -4.15
CA SER A 394 2.74 14.80 -5.47
C SER A 394 3.22 13.74 -6.47
N ASP A 395 4.32 13.04 -6.20
CA ASP A 395 4.91 12.06 -7.11
C ASP A 395 4.59 10.63 -6.69
N LEU A 396 3.32 10.25 -6.90
CA LEU A 396 2.84 8.88 -6.64
C LEU A 396 3.61 7.83 -7.44
N ARG A 397 4.19 8.22 -8.58
CA ARG A 397 4.97 7.30 -9.42
C ARG A 397 6.32 7.00 -8.77
N ALA A 398 7.03 8.03 -8.30
CA ALA A 398 8.28 7.87 -7.58
C ALA A 398 8.11 7.07 -6.27
N ILE A 399 7.01 7.30 -5.54
CA ILE A 399 6.71 6.53 -4.32
C ILE A 399 6.53 5.04 -4.63
N LYS A 400 5.81 4.70 -5.72
CA LYS A 400 5.63 3.31 -6.15
C LYS A 400 6.95 2.70 -6.62
N SER A 401 7.75 3.43 -7.41
CA SER A 401 9.03 2.91 -7.90
C SER A 401 10.05 2.69 -6.80
N SER A 402 9.96 3.41 -5.67
CA SER A 402 10.88 3.25 -4.52
C SER A 402 10.92 1.84 -3.90
N VAL A 403 9.97 0.96 -4.24
CA VAL A 403 10.08 -0.48 -3.91
C VAL A 403 11.35 -1.07 -4.50
N HIS A 404 11.69 -0.69 -5.73
CA HIS A 404 12.85 -1.22 -6.44
C HIS A 404 14.14 -0.70 -5.80
N ASP A 405 14.20 0.56 -5.36
CA ASP A 405 15.33 1.08 -4.58
C ASP A 405 15.62 0.19 -3.35
N ILE A 406 14.58 -0.18 -2.59
CA ILE A 406 14.73 -1.03 -1.41
C ILE A 406 15.29 -2.41 -1.79
N GLU A 407 14.78 -3.01 -2.87
CA GLU A 407 15.29 -4.28 -3.37
C GLU A 407 16.74 -4.18 -3.86
N HIS A 408 17.11 -3.09 -4.55
CA HIS A 408 18.49 -2.80 -4.95
C HIS A 408 19.41 -2.73 -3.72
N LEU A 409 18.98 -2.10 -2.62
CA LEU A 409 19.75 -2.07 -1.37
C LEU A 409 19.91 -3.48 -0.77
N ILE A 410 18.88 -4.32 -0.80
CA ILE A 410 18.97 -5.69 -0.28
C ILE A 410 20.04 -6.48 -1.04
N TYR A 411 20.07 -6.41 -2.37
CA TYR A 411 21.07 -7.12 -3.17
C TYR A 411 22.46 -6.47 -3.08
N ALA A 412 22.53 -5.14 -3.03
CA ALA A 412 23.78 -4.39 -2.91
C ALA A 412 24.58 -4.79 -1.66
N ILE A 413 23.94 -5.34 -0.63
CA ILE A 413 24.64 -5.84 0.56
C ILE A 413 25.67 -6.93 0.25
N CYS A 414 25.59 -7.62 -0.89
CA CYS A 414 26.60 -8.59 -1.32
C CYS A 414 27.80 -7.95 -2.02
N ALA A 415 27.71 -6.68 -2.38
CA ALA A 415 28.76 -5.94 -3.06
C ALA A 415 29.75 -5.28 -2.08
N ASP A 416 30.84 -4.80 -2.65
CA ASP A 416 31.81 -3.91 -1.99
C ASP A 416 31.54 -2.45 -2.31
N ILE A 417 30.95 -2.18 -3.48
CA ILE A 417 30.61 -0.86 -3.96
C ILE A 417 29.17 -0.86 -4.45
N PHE A 418 28.34 0.02 -3.92
CA PHE A 418 27.01 0.34 -4.43
C PHE A 418 27.07 1.71 -5.12
N VAL A 419 26.56 1.80 -6.35
CA VAL A 419 26.55 3.05 -7.13
C VAL A 419 25.13 3.42 -7.53
N THR A 420 24.71 4.65 -7.23
CA THR A 420 23.44 5.22 -7.67
C THR A 420 23.64 6.65 -8.16
N SER A 421 22.82 7.10 -9.12
CA SER A 421 22.75 8.50 -9.54
C SER A 421 21.64 9.29 -8.86
N ASP A 422 20.78 8.62 -8.08
CA ASP A 422 19.72 9.25 -7.30
C ASP A 422 20.26 9.77 -5.96
N GLU A 423 20.12 11.07 -5.71
CA GLU A 423 20.62 11.72 -4.50
C GLU A 423 19.95 11.20 -3.22
N LYS A 424 18.64 10.93 -3.25
CA LYS A 424 17.90 10.46 -2.07
C LYS A 424 18.22 9.01 -1.78
N CYS A 425 18.27 8.17 -2.81
CA CYS A 425 18.74 6.78 -2.69
C CYS A 425 20.16 6.75 -2.15
N PHE A 426 21.06 7.61 -2.66
CA PHE A 426 22.43 7.75 -2.18
C PHE A 426 22.48 8.09 -0.68
N LYS A 427 21.75 9.12 -0.24
CA LYS A 427 21.75 9.53 1.18
C LYS A 427 21.17 8.48 2.12
N ARG A 428 20.06 7.85 1.72
CA ARG A 428 19.41 6.78 2.51
C ARG A 428 20.29 5.53 2.60
N SER A 429 20.83 5.08 1.47
CA SER A 429 21.72 3.89 1.43
C SER A 429 23.03 4.13 2.16
N GLN A 430 23.63 5.32 2.05
CA GLN A 430 24.82 5.69 2.82
C GLN A 430 24.56 5.63 4.32
N ALA A 431 23.45 6.19 4.80
CA ALA A 431 23.09 6.14 6.21
C ALA A 431 22.90 4.69 6.69
N ILE A 432 22.17 3.86 5.92
CA ILE A 432 21.95 2.45 6.26
C ILE A 432 23.26 1.65 6.27
N PHE A 433 24.02 1.67 5.18
CA PHE A 433 25.21 0.82 5.04
C PHE A 433 26.38 1.26 5.91
N SER A 434 26.52 2.56 6.20
CA SER A 434 27.52 3.02 7.17
C SER A 434 27.31 2.43 8.57
N HIS A 435 26.06 2.06 8.91
CA HIS A 435 25.73 1.42 10.18
C HIS A 435 25.77 -0.11 10.11
N ILE A 436 25.17 -0.73 9.08
CA ILE A 436 25.01 -2.20 9.04
C ILE A 436 26.21 -2.94 8.42
N LYS A 437 26.90 -2.33 7.45
CA LYS A 437 28.02 -2.93 6.71
C LYS A 437 29.02 -1.84 6.30
N PRO A 438 29.79 -1.25 7.24
CA PRO A 438 30.65 -0.08 6.94
C PRO A 438 31.72 -0.32 5.87
N ALA A 439 32.07 -1.58 5.60
CA ALA A 439 33.02 -1.94 4.54
C ALA A 439 32.45 -1.71 3.12
N LEU A 440 31.12 -1.69 2.96
CA LEU A 440 30.47 -1.40 1.68
C LEU A 440 30.50 0.11 1.42
N LYS A 441 31.07 0.49 0.28
CA LYS A 441 31.16 1.89 -0.15
C LYS A 441 29.95 2.26 -0.99
N VAL A 442 29.18 3.24 -0.53
CA VAL A 442 28.11 3.87 -1.33
C VAL A 442 28.71 5.06 -2.06
N LEU A 443 28.63 5.07 -3.38
CA LEU A 443 29.16 6.12 -4.23
C LEU A 443 28.05 6.72 -5.10
N SER A 444 28.07 8.03 -5.28
CA SER A 444 27.32 8.66 -6.37
C SER A 444 27.98 8.32 -7.71
N LEU A 445 27.24 8.46 -8.81
CA LEU A 445 27.79 8.25 -10.16
C LEU A 445 29.10 9.02 -10.39
N ASN A 446 29.14 10.30 -10.00
CA ASN A 446 30.33 11.14 -10.18
C ASN A 446 31.51 10.65 -9.32
N GLN A 447 31.26 10.27 -8.06
CA GLN A 447 32.29 9.70 -7.19
C GLN A 447 32.85 8.39 -7.77
N PHE A 448 32.00 7.58 -8.39
CA PHE A 448 32.43 6.36 -9.04
C PHE A 448 33.27 6.65 -10.29
N ILE A 449 32.87 7.61 -11.13
CA ILE A 449 33.66 8.04 -12.31
C ILE A 449 35.05 8.55 -11.90
N SER A 450 35.14 9.45 -10.91
CA SER A 450 36.43 9.93 -10.40
C SER A 450 37.28 8.78 -9.87
N LYS A 451 36.67 7.82 -9.15
CA LYS A 451 37.35 6.60 -8.71
C LYS A 451 37.92 5.78 -9.86
N LEU A 452 37.20 5.66 -10.99
CA LEU A 452 37.67 4.94 -12.17
C LEU A 452 38.79 5.70 -12.90
N ASN A 453 38.80 7.03 -12.84
CA ASN A 453 39.85 7.87 -13.40
C ASN A 453 41.12 7.94 -12.51
N GLY A 454 41.09 7.37 -11.31
CA GLY A 454 42.21 7.44 -10.35
C GLY A 454 42.31 8.78 -9.62
N GLU A 455 41.25 9.59 -9.66
CA GLU A 455 41.14 10.83 -8.89
C GLU A 455 40.69 10.48 -7.46
N HIS A 456 41.54 10.78 -6.47
CA HIS A 456 41.28 10.51 -5.05
C HIS A 456 40.77 11.74 -4.31
#